data_AF-A0A4Z0PH19-F1
#
_entry.id   AF-A0A4Z0PH19-F1
#
_cell.length_a   1.000
_cell.length_b   1.000
_cell.length_c   1.000
_cell.angle_alpha   90.00
_cell.angle_beta   90.00
_cell.angle_gamma   90.00
#
_symmetry.space_group_name_H-M   'P 1'
#
loop_
_entity.id
_entity.type
_entity.pdbx_description
1 polymer ?
#
loop_
_entity_poly.entity_id
_entity_poly.type
_entity_poly.pdbx_seq_one_letter_code
_entity_poly.pdbx_strand_id
1 'polypeptide(L)' 'MKIPAIKRLVESQTLDALVEAEAALLDEQQPAFAVEGEDEGEQLTHVFAAIFILNHIQDTGADFKDALREYTKKVRVSIS' A
#
# COMPACT_ATOMS: atom_id res chain seq x y z
N MET A 1 7.42 8.09 0.53
CA MET A 1 7.14 6.65 0.31
C MET A 1 8.29 5.79 0.82
N LYS A 2 8.05 4.99 1.85
CA LYS A 2 8.99 4.13 2.56
C LYS A 2 8.72 2.67 2.22
N ILE A 3 9.59 2.08 1.40
CA ILE A 3 9.51 0.67 0.99
C ILE A 3 9.43 -0.30 2.20
N PRO A 4 10.19 -0.10 3.31
CA PRO A 4 10.07 -0.97 4.48
C PRO A 4 8.67 -0.95 5.12
N ALA A 5 8.00 0.21 5.14
CA ALA A 5 6.64 0.34 5.68
C ALA A 5 5.64 -0.44 4.81
N ILE A 6 5.72 -0.27 3.48
CA ILE A 6 4.88 -1.01 2.52
C ILE A 6 5.08 -2.52 2.67
N LYS A 7 6.34 -2.95 2.79
CA LYS A 7 6.65 -4.37 2.97
C LYS A 7 6.02 -4.93 4.26
N ARG A 8 6.11 -4.20 5.37
CA ARG A 8 5.47 -4.58 6.64
C ARG A 8 3.95 -4.71 6.48
N LEU A 9 3.31 -3.78 5.78
CA LEU A 9 1.87 -3.84 5.52
C LEU A 9 1.49 -5.09 4.73
N VAL A 10 2.21 -5.38 3.64
CA VAL A 10 1.96 -6.58 2.80
C VAL A 10 2.19 -7.88 3.57
N GLU A 11 3.15 -7.93 4.48
CA GLU A 11 3.46 -9.14 5.26
C GLU A 11 2.55 -9.34 6.48
N SER A 12 1.96 -8.28 7.02
CA SER A 12 1.22 -8.33 8.29
C SER A 12 -0.29 -8.14 8.17
N GLN A 13 -0.78 -7.58 7.06
CA GLN A 13 -2.19 -7.23 6.89
C GLN A 13 -2.83 -8.02 5.74
N THR A 14 -4.14 -8.21 5.84
CA THR A 14 -4.96 -8.73 4.74
C THR A 14 -5.37 -7.60 3.79
N LEU A 15 -5.79 -7.97 2.58
CA LEU A 15 -6.31 -7.01 1.62
C LEU A 15 -7.49 -6.22 2.21
N ASP A 16 -8.44 -6.92 2.84
CA ASP A 16 -9.62 -6.29 3.45
C ASP A 16 -9.25 -5.27 4.54
N ALA A 17 -8.31 -5.63 5.43
CA ALA A 17 -7.84 -4.71 6.48
C ALA A 17 -7.16 -3.46 5.92
N LEU A 18 -6.44 -3.59 4.80
CA LEU A 18 -5.82 -2.45 4.14
C LEU A 18 -6.86 -1.56 3.45
N VAL A 19 -7.93 -2.14 2.87
CA VAL A 19 -9.04 -1.37 2.29
C VAL A 19 -9.78 -0.59 3.39
N GLU A 20 -9.99 -1.19 4.55
CA GLU A 20 -10.57 -0.48 5.71
C GLU A 20 -9.65 0.65 6.20
N ALA A 21 -8.32 0.42 6.23
CA ALA A 21 -7.35 1.44 6.59
C ALA A 21 -7.31 2.60 5.58
N GLU A 22 -7.44 2.30 4.28
CA GLU A 22 -7.54 3.31 3.22
C GLU A 22 -8.77 4.19 3.43
N ALA A 23 -9.94 3.58 3.67
CA ALA A 23 -11.17 4.31 3.95
C ALA A 23 -11.06 5.18 5.20
N ALA A 24 -10.46 4.65 6.28
CA ALA A 24 -10.23 5.41 7.50
C ALA A 24 -9.35 6.64 7.25
N LEU A 25 -8.23 6.48 6.53
CA LEU A 25 -7.33 7.60 6.22
C LEU A 25 -7.99 8.65 5.32
N LEU A 26 -8.83 8.25 4.37
CA LEU A 26 -9.60 9.17 3.51
C LEU A 26 -10.64 9.98 4.30
N ASP A 27 -11.22 9.38 5.33
CA ASP A 27 -12.19 10.01 6.22
C ASP A 27 -11.53 10.78 7.39
N GLU A 28 -10.21 10.99 7.36
CA GLU A 28 -9.42 11.61 8.44
C GLU A 28 -9.59 10.89 9.80
N GLN A 29 -9.80 9.57 9.75
CA GLN A 29 -9.92 8.68 10.90
C GLN A 29 -8.66 7.84 11.08
N GLN A 30 -8.47 7.34 12.32
CA GLN A 30 -7.37 6.43 12.62
C GLN A 30 -7.68 5.01 12.13
N PRO A 31 -6.79 4.38 11.34
CA PRO A 31 -6.92 2.98 10.97
C PRO A 31 -6.85 2.04 12.19
N ALA A 32 -7.34 0.82 12.03
CA ALA A 32 -7.31 -0.20 13.08
C ALA A 32 -5.88 -0.64 13.49
N PHE A 33 -4.86 -0.29 12.69
CA PHE A 33 -3.45 -0.57 12.97
C PHE A 33 -2.57 0.63 12.60
N ALA A 34 -1.38 0.69 13.18
CA ALA A 34 -0.44 1.77 12.90
C ALA A 34 0.11 1.66 11.47
N VAL A 35 -0.08 2.72 10.69
CA VAL A 35 0.56 2.90 9.38
C VAL A 35 1.73 3.84 9.55
N GLU A 36 2.94 3.38 9.25
CA GLU A 36 4.13 4.24 9.27
C GLU A 36 4.06 5.30 8.16
N GLY A 37 4.35 6.56 8.47
CA GLY A 37 4.42 7.67 7.52
C GLY A 37 4.71 8.98 8.26
N GLU A 38 5.30 9.96 7.59
CA GLU A 38 5.57 11.31 8.12
C GLU A 38 4.30 12.15 8.27
N ASP A 39 3.33 11.90 7.40
CA ASP A 39 2.01 12.52 7.39
C ASP A 39 0.96 11.52 6.87
N GLU A 40 -0.32 11.91 6.95
CA GLU A 40 -1.45 11.09 6.49
C GLU A 40 -1.40 10.80 4.98
N GLY A 41 -0.87 11.72 4.18
CA GLY A 41 -0.70 11.52 2.73
C GLY A 41 0.33 10.44 2.42
N GLU A 42 1.43 10.39 3.17
CA GLU A 42 2.43 9.34 3.09
C GLU A 42 1.86 8.00 3.59
N GLN A 43 1.11 7.99 4.70
CA GLN A 43 0.42 6.79 5.19
C GLN A 43 -0.53 6.22 4.15
N LEU A 44 -1.37 7.07 3.56
CA LEU A 44 -2.31 6.70 2.51
C LEU A 44 -1.57 6.13 1.30
N THR A 45 -0.47 6.76 0.89
CA THR A 45 0.39 6.25 -0.19
C THR A 45 0.93 4.84 0.10
N HIS A 46 1.28 4.54 1.36
CA HIS A 46 1.75 3.22 1.75
C HIS A 46 0.65 2.16 1.72
N VAL A 47 -0.55 2.51 2.18
CA VAL A 47 -1.72 1.62 2.15
C VAL A 47 -2.10 1.31 0.70
N PHE A 48 -2.22 2.32 -0.17
CA PHE A 48 -2.46 2.13 -1.60
C PHE A 48 -1.43 1.21 -2.25
N ALA A 49 -0.14 1.42 -1.95
CA ALA A 49 0.92 0.58 -2.48
C ALA A 49 0.80 -0.88 -2.01
N ALA A 50 0.46 -1.10 -0.73
CA ALA A 50 0.30 -2.44 -0.17
C ALA A 50 -0.91 -3.17 -0.78
N ILE A 51 -2.05 -2.48 -0.93
CA ILE A 51 -3.26 -2.99 -1.62
C ILE A 51 -2.91 -3.41 -3.05
N PHE A 52 -2.23 -2.53 -3.79
CA PHE A 52 -1.83 -2.83 -5.16
C PHE A 52 -0.94 -4.07 -5.24
N ILE A 53 0.07 -4.15 -4.37
CA ILE A 53 1.04 -5.23 -4.38
C ILE A 53 0.37 -6.57 -4.06
N LEU A 54 -0.51 -6.61 -3.04
CA LEU A 54 -1.24 -7.83 -2.70
C LEU A 54 -2.14 -8.30 -3.83
N ASN A 55 -2.90 -7.40 -4.45
CA ASN A 55 -3.71 -7.74 -5.63
C ASN A 55 -2.84 -8.28 -6.76
N HIS A 56 -1.73 -7.61 -7.07
CA HIS A 56 -0.84 -8.05 -8.14
C HIS A 56 -0.23 -9.43 -7.88
N ILE A 57 0.19 -9.71 -6.64
CA ILE A 57 0.70 -11.02 -6.23
C ILE A 57 -0.40 -12.08 -6.41
N GLN A 58 -1.63 -11.79 -5.98
CA GLN A 58 -2.77 -12.72 -6.12
C GLN A 58 -3.14 -12.98 -7.59
N ASP A 59 -3.17 -11.94 -8.41
CA ASP A 59 -3.61 -12.02 -9.82
C ASP A 59 -2.57 -12.68 -10.73
N THR A 60 -1.28 -12.50 -10.44
CA THR A 60 -0.19 -12.91 -11.35
C THR A 60 0.72 -14.00 -10.80
N GLY A 61 0.68 -14.26 -9.50
CA GLY A 61 1.65 -15.12 -8.81
C GLY A 61 3.06 -14.52 -8.73
N ALA A 62 3.23 -13.23 -9.02
CA ALA A 62 4.50 -12.53 -8.88
C ALA A 62 4.98 -12.47 -7.43
N ASP A 63 6.28 -12.26 -7.24
CA ASP A 63 6.82 -11.96 -5.92
C ASP A 63 6.64 -10.47 -5.54
N PHE A 64 6.90 -10.15 -4.28
CA PHE A 64 6.80 -8.77 -3.77
C PHE A 64 7.67 -7.78 -4.55
N LYS A 65 8.89 -8.17 -4.98
CA LYS A 65 9.81 -7.26 -5.66
C LYS A 65 9.29 -6.92 -7.05
N ASP A 66 8.77 -7.90 -7.76
CA ASP A 66 8.17 -7.71 -9.08
C ASP A 66 6.90 -6.85 -8.97
N ALA A 67 6.02 -7.14 -8.01
CA ALA A 67 4.82 -6.35 -7.76
C ALA A 67 5.13 -4.89 -7.38
N LEU A 68 6.12 -4.65 -6.49
CA LEU A 68 6.58 -3.31 -6.13
C LEU A 68 7.15 -2.56 -7.34
N ARG A 69 7.90 -3.26 -8.20
CA ARG A 69 8.43 -2.66 -9.43
C ARG A 69 7.30 -2.26 -10.38
N GLU A 70 6.25 -3.06 -10.51
CA GLU A 70 5.09 -2.69 -11.32
C GLU A 70 4.32 -1.51 -10.73
N TYR A 71 4.17 -1.45 -9.40
CA TYR A 71 3.58 -0.30 -8.73
C TYR A 71 4.36 1.00 -9.02
N THR A 72 5.67 0.99 -8.78
CA THR A 72 6.52 2.17 -9.00
C THR A 72 6.53 2.65 -10.45
N LYS A 73 6.44 1.73 -11.42
CA LYS A 73 6.22 2.09 -12.83
C LYS A 73 4.89 2.80 -13.05
N LYS A 74 3.79 2.27 -12.49
CA LYS A 74 2.45 2.88 -12.61
C LYS A 74 2.42 4.30 -12.05
N VAL A 75 2.94 4.49 -10.84
CA VAL A 75 3.01 5.83 -10.21
C VAL A 75 3.80 6.80 -11.07
N ARG A 76 4.93 6.37 -11.66
CA ARG A 76 5.75 7.23 -12.53
C ARG A 76 5.02 7.64 -13.83
N VAL A 77 4.24 6.73 -14.42
CA VAL A 77 3.49 7.00 -15.64
C VAL A 77 2.28 7.91 -15.38
N SER A 78 1.62 7.77 -14.22
CA SER A 78 0.45 8.58 -13.85
C SER A 78 0.73 10.07 -13.58
N ILE A 79 2.01 10.48 -13.53
CA ILE A 79 2.44 11.87 -13.29
C ILE A 79 3.04 12.50 -14.58
N SER A 80 3.06 11.76 -15.70
CA SER A 80 3.59 12.25 -17.00
C SER A 80 2.52 12.87 -17.89
#